data_AF-A0A8T4VHR4-F1
#
_entry.id   AF-A0A8T4VHR4-F1
#
_cell.length_a   1.000
_cell.length_b   1.000
_cell.length_c   1.000
_cell.angle_alpha   90.00
_cell.angle_beta   90.00
_cell.angle_gamma   90.00
#
_symmetry.space_group_name_H-M   'P 1'
#
loop_
_entity.id
_entity.type
_entity.pdbx_description
1 polymer ?
#
loop_
_entity_poly.entity_id
_entity_poly.type
_entity_poly.pdbx_seq_one_letter_code
_entity_poly.pdbx_strand_id
1 'polypeptide(L)'
;MAKKEESSMGGNAQRVGFWLFLLGIVLSILAGFWPLGPGLTSVLIVLGLVVGFLNITSGETTSFLLAVVSLVIVNSFGGNVLGSVQVVGAPLARILNAIVVFVVPATIVVALRAIYSLAHEA
;
A
#
# COMPACT_ATOMS: atom_id res chain seq x y z
N MET A 1 6.81 -39.13 4.90
CA MET A 1 7.37 -38.01 5.67
C MET A 1 7.79 -36.81 4.82
N ALA A 2 8.07 -36.96 3.51
CA ALA A 2 8.50 -35.84 2.64
C ALA A 2 7.43 -34.78 2.29
N LYS A 3 6.12 -35.04 2.49
CA LYS A 3 5.04 -34.12 2.07
C LYS A 3 4.76 -32.98 3.07
N LYS A 4 5.39 -32.98 4.25
CA LYS A 4 5.09 -32.02 5.33
C LYS A 4 6.03 -30.80 5.36
N GLU A 5 7.12 -30.82 4.60
CA GLU A 5 8.14 -29.76 4.64
C GLU A 5 7.89 -28.67 3.58
N GLU A 6 7.36 -29.02 2.41
CA GLU A 6 7.02 -28.06 1.35
C GLU A 6 5.90 -27.09 1.72
N SER A 7 5.03 -27.44 2.69
CA SER A 7 3.92 -26.57 3.11
C SER A 7 4.34 -25.44 4.06
N SER A 8 5.60 -25.41 4.51
CA SER A 8 6.06 -24.47 5.55
C SER A 8 6.76 -23.21 5.01
N MET A 9 7.20 -23.23 3.74
CA MET A 9 7.99 -22.12 3.18
C MET A 9 7.13 -21.02 2.52
N GLY A 10 5.93 -21.34 2.02
CA GLY A 10 5.03 -20.35 1.39
C GLY A 10 4.30 -19.43 2.37
N GLY A 11 4.00 -19.91 3.59
CA GLY A 11 3.23 -19.14 4.57
C GLY A 11 3.98 -17.97 5.21
N ASN A 12 5.32 -18.02 5.24
CA ASN A 12 6.13 -17.00 5.91
C ASN A 12 6.31 -15.75 5.06
N ALA A 13 6.60 -15.91 3.76
CA ALA A 13 6.80 -14.77 2.85
C ALA A 13 5.53 -13.91 2.71
N GLN A 14 4.37 -14.56 2.62
CA GLN A 14 3.08 -13.88 2.51
C GLN A 14 2.71 -13.14 3.79
N ARG A 15 2.98 -13.74 4.97
CA ARG A 15 2.87 -13.05 6.26
C ARG A 15 3.84 -11.87 6.32
N VAL A 16 5.08 -12.04 5.88
CA VAL A 16 6.08 -10.96 5.87
C VAL A 16 5.59 -9.80 5.00
N GLY A 17 5.08 -10.05 3.79
CA GLY A 17 4.50 -9.02 2.93
C GLY A 17 3.33 -8.26 3.60
N PHE A 18 2.43 -8.99 4.27
CA PHE A 18 1.33 -8.39 5.03
C PHE A 18 1.83 -7.50 6.19
N TRP A 19 2.78 -8.00 7.00
CA TRP A 19 3.34 -7.23 8.11
C TRP A 19 4.11 -6.00 7.64
N LEU A 20 4.81 -6.08 6.50
CA LEU A 20 5.48 -4.92 5.89
C LEU A 20 4.49 -3.89 5.36
N PHE A 21 3.38 -4.34 4.75
CA PHE A 21 2.30 -3.43 4.35
C PHE A 21 1.72 -2.69 5.54
N LEU A 22 1.38 -3.40 6.61
CA LEU A 22 0.83 -2.80 7.83
C LEU A 22 1.82 -1.83 8.47
N LEU A 23 3.10 -2.19 8.54
CA LEU A 23 4.15 -1.30 9.02
C LEU A 23 4.25 -0.02 8.17
N GLY A 24 4.19 -0.15 6.83
CA GLY A 24 4.20 0.99 5.92
C GLY A 24 3.01 1.93 6.13
N ILE A 25 1.82 1.39 6.42
CA ILE A 25 0.64 2.19 6.78
C ILE A 25 0.88 2.94 8.10
N VAL A 26 1.38 2.27 9.14
CA VAL A 26 1.69 2.92 10.42
C VAL A 26 2.72 4.03 10.25
N LEU A 27 3.79 3.78 9.49
CA LEU A 27 4.80 4.79 9.16
C LEU A 27 4.22 5.98 8.39
N SER A 28 3.29 5.72 7.46
CA SER A 28 2.59 6.78 6.71
C SER A 28 1.72 7.65 7.62
N ILE A 29 1.03 7.04 8.58
CA ILE A 29 0.23 7.78 9.58
C ILE A 29 1.14 8.68 10.43
N LEU A 30 2.27 8.14 10.91
CA LEU A 30 3.23 8.93 11.69
C LEU A 30 3.88 10.05 10.85
N ALA A 31 4.18 9.77 9.59
CA ALA A 31 4.72 10.75 8.65
C ALA A 31 3.78 11.94 8.43
N GLY A 32 2.47 11.71 8.41
CA GLY A 32 1.46 12.75 8.16
C GLY A 32 1.35 13.83 9.24
N PHE A 33 1.94 13.64 10.43
CA PHE A 33 2.00 14.68 11.45
C PHE A 33 2.93 15.85 11.07
N TRP A 34 3.86 15.61 10.15
CA TRP A 34 4.78 16.63 9.64
C TRP A 34 4.57 16.86 8.14
N PRO A 35 4.99 18.02 7.59
CA PRO A 35 5.04 18.21 6.15
C PRO A 35 5.92 17.13 5.50
N LEU A 36 5.39 16.48 4.45
CA LEU A 36 6.14 15.49 3.69
C LEU A 36 7.25 16.17 2.89
N GLY A 37 8.48 16.08 3.39
CA GLY A 37 9.67 16.53 2.67
C GLY A 37 10.14 15.48 1.66
N PRO A 38 11.00 15.87 0.69
CA PRO A 38 11.48 14.97 -0.37
C PRO A 38 12.06 13.66 0.15
N GLY A 39 12.85 13.70 1.22
CA GLY A 39 13.45 12.51 1.82
C GLY A 39 12.41 11.51 2.34
N LEU A 40 11.41 11.98 3.09
CA LEU A 40 10.36 11.12 3.64
C LEU A 40 9.46 10.57 2.54
N THR A 41 9.13 11.38 1.54
CA THR A 41 8.41 10.95 0.34
C THR A 41 9.15 9.83 -0.40
N SER A 42 10.47 9.97 -0.60
CA SER A 42 11.27 8.92 -1.23
C SER A 42 11.27 7.62 -0.43
N VAL A 43 11.37 7.69 0.90
CA VAL A 43 11.31 6.50 1.77
C VAL A 43 9.96 5.80 1.65
N LEU A 44 8.84 6.54 1.71
CA LEU A 44 7.51 5.96 1.57
C LEU A 44 7.31 5.31 0.19
N ILE A 45 7.82 5.93 -0.88
CA ILE A 45 7.75 5.37 -2.23
C ILE A 45 8.54 4.06 -2.32
N VAL A 46 9.77 4.03 -1.82
CA VAL A 46 10.61 2.82 -1.84
C VAL A 46 9.97 1.71 -1.02
N LEU A 47 9.45 2.02 0.18
CA LEU A 47 8.72 1.06 0.99
C LEU A 47 7.49 0.52 0.25
N GLY A 48 6.75 1.38 -0.44
CA GLY A 48 5.61 0.98 -1.25
C GLY A 48 5.99 0.01 -2.38
N LEU A 49 7.08 0.30 -3.11
CA LEU A 49 7.59 -0.61 -4.13
C LEU A 49 7.98 -1.96 -3.53
N VAL A 50 8.77 -1.97 -2.45
CA VAL A 50 9.20 -3.19 -1.75
C VAL A 50 7.98 -4.01 -1.35
N VAL A 51 6.98 -3.37 -0.75
CA VAL A 51 5.74 -4.03 -0.36
C VAL A 51 4.98 -4.55 -1.58
N GLY A 52 4.84 -3.80 -2.67
CA GLY A 52 4.17 -4.29 -3.89
C GLY A 52 4.85 -5.51 -4.52
N PHE A 53 6.18 -5.63 -4.40
CA PHE A 53 6.90 -6.81 -4.87
C PHE A 53 6.73 -8.02 -3.95
N LEU A 54 6.69 -7.79 -2.63
CA LEU A 54 6.59 -8.83 -1.60
C LEU A 54 5.15 -9.26 -1.29
N ASN A 55 4.19 -8.37 -1.55
CA ASN A 55 2.80 -8.53 -1.19
C ASN A 55 1.96 -8.71 -2.46
N ILE A 56 1.35 -9.89 -2.57
CA ILE A 56 -0.04 -10.17 -3.00
C ILE A 56 -0.06 -11.52 -3.70
N THR A 57 -0.63 -12.49 -2.99
CA THR A 57 -1.12 -13.74 -3.55
C THR A 57 -2.27 -13.47 -4.49
N SER A 58 -2.28 -14.19 -5.61
CA SER A 58 -3.19 -14.03 -6.75
C SER A 58 -4.66 -13.85 -6.36
N GLY A 59 -5.11 -14.51 -5.28
CA GLY A 59 -6.51 -14.49 -4.82
C GLY A 59 -7.03 -13.17 -4.22
N GLU A 60 -6.17 -12.24 -3.80
CA GLU A 60 -6.60 -10.99 -3.13
C GLU A 60 -6.36 -9.73 -3.98
N THR A 61 -5.81 -9.90 -5.19
CA THR A 61 -5.39 -8.82 -6.09
C THR A 61 -6.52 -7.82 -6.37
N THR A 62 -7.70 -8.30 -6.76
CA THR A 62 -8.84 -7.45 -7.10
C THR A 62 -9.31 -6.62 -5.91
N SER A 63 -9.47 -7.24 -4.74
CA SER A 63 -9.89 -6.55 -3.51
C SER A 63 -8.87 -5.50 -3.08
N PHE A 64 -7.57 -5.81 -3.18
CA PHE A 64 -6.50 -4.86 -2.91
C PHE A 64 -6.57 -3.65 -3.87
N LEU A 65 -6.60 -3.90 -5.19
CA LEU A 65 -6.64 -2.83 -6.18
C LEU A 65 -7.89 -1.95 -6.01
N LEU A 66 -9.05 -2.53 -5.72
CA LEU A 66 -10.28 -1.77 -5.44
C LEU A 66 -10.17 -0.90 -4.18
N ALA A 67 -9.58 -1.42 -3.11
CA ALA A 67 -9.34 -0.66 -1.89
C ALA A 67 -8.40 0.53 -2.15
N VAL A 68 -7.32 0.32 -2.91
CA VAL A 68 -6.40 1.41 -3.25
C VAL A 68 -7.06 2.44 -4.17
N VAL A 69 -7.78 2.01 -5.21
CA VAL A 69 -8.49 2.92 -6.10
C VAL A 69 -9.46 3.78 -5.32
N SER A 70 -10.22 3.17 -4.40
CA SER A 70 -11.12 3.91 -3.50
C SER A 70 -10.36 4.94 -2.66
N LEU A 71 -9.20 4.56 -2.13
CA LEU A 71 -8.37 5.44 -1.31
C LEU A 71 -7.79 6.62 -2.10
N VAL A 72 -7.32 6.39 -3.34
CA VAL A 72 -6.80 7.43 -4.24
C VAL A 72 -7.92 8.41 -4.62
N ILE A 73 -9.12 7.90 -4.90
CA ILE A 73 -10.31 8.72 -5.17
C ILE A 73 -10.64 9.58 -3.92
N VAL A 74 -10.73 8.97 -2.74
CA VAL A 74 -11.03 9.69 -1.49
C VAL A 74 -9.95 10.75 -1.19
N ASN A 75 -8.67 10.46 -1.45
CA ASN A 75 -7.62 11.47 -1.32
C ASN A 75 -7.80 12.64 -2.30
N SER A 76 -8.04 12.34 -3.57
CA SER A 76 -8.14 13.34 -4.64
C SER A 76 -9.37 14.26 -4.49
N PHE A 77 -10.50 13.69 -4.09
CA PHE A 77 -11.78 14.42 -4.01
C PHE A 77 -12.22 14.76 -2.59
N GLY A 78 -11.77 14.01 -1.58
CA GLY A 78 -12.13 14.19 -0.17
C GLY A 78 -11.05 14.84 0.69
N GLY A 79 -9.82 15.01 0.19
CA GLY A 79 -8.70 15.59 0.96
C GLY A 79 -9.01 16.99 1.52
N ASN A 80 -9.68 17.85 0.74
CA ASN A 80 -10.07 19.19 1.17
C ASN A 80 -11.15 19.17 2.27
N VAL A 81 -12.03 18.16 2.25
CA VAL A 81 -13.04 17.97 3.30
C VAL A 81 -12.35 17.72 4.64
N LEU A 82 -11.35 16.83 4.66
CA LEU A 82 -10.53 16.59 5.86
C LEU A 82 -9.76 17.84 6.28
N GLY A 83 -9.16 18.56 5.32
CA GLY A 83 -8.40 19.79 5.58
C GLY A 83 -9.21 20.92 6.25
N SER A 84 -10.53 20.94 6.05
CA SER A 84 -11.42 21.98 6.59
C SER A 84 -11.68 21.89 8.11
N VAL A 85 -11.29 20.79 8.76
CA VAL A 85 -11.48 20.61 10.21
C VAL A 85 -10.52 21.52 10.99
N GLN A 86 -11.07 22.40 11.84
CA GLN A 86 -10.31 23.50 12.46
C GLN A 86 -9.06 23.08 13.26
N VAL A 87 -9.15 21.99 14.03
CA VAL A 87 -8.07 21.60 14.97
C VAL A 87 -7.16 20.53 14.36
N VAL A 88 -7.73 19.57 13.64
CA VAL A 88 -7.01 18.35 13.19
C VAL A 88 -6.97 18.19 11.67
N GLY A 89 -7.55 19.13 10.90
CA GLY A 89 -7.73 18.95 9.46
C GLY A 89 -6.44 18.86 8.67
N ALA A 90 -5.47 19.73 8.97
CA ALA A 90 -4.18 19.71 8.29
C ALA A 90 -3.41 18.39 8.51
N PRO A 91 -3.24 17.87 9.75
CA PRO A 91 -2.68 16.54 9.97
C PRO A 91 -3.48 15.43 9.27
N LEU A 92 -4.81 15.44 9.31
CA LEU A 92 -5.63 14.41 8.66
C LEU A 92 -5.43 14.36 7.14
N ALA A 93 -5.43 15.52 6.49
CA ALA A 93 -5.18 15.61 5.05
C ALA A 93 -3.76 15.13 4.69
N ARG A 94 -2.76 15.45 5.51
CA ARG A 94 -1.37 14.99 5.32
C ARG A 94 -1.22 13.49 5.56
N ILE A 95 -1.88 12.92 6.56
CA ILE A 95 -1.92 11.48 6.82
C ILE A 95 -2.49 10.75 5.61
N LEU A 96 -3.66 11.20 5.11
CA LEU A 96 -4.26 10.60 3.94
C LEU A 96 -3.33 10.69 2.72
N ASN A 97 -2.64 11.82 2.54
CA ASN A 97 -1.64 11.98 1.48
C ASN A 97 -0.43 11.04 1.65
N ALA A 98 0.12 10.93 2.86
CA ALA A 98 1.24 10.05 3.16
C ALA A 98 0.92 8.58 2.86
N ILE A 99 -0.30 8.14 3.22
CA ILE A 99 -0.77 6.80 2.90
C ILE A 99 -0.83 6.61 1.39
N VAL A 100 -1.37 7.56 0.64
CA VAL A 100 -1.42 7.46 -0.84
C VAL A 100 -0.01 7.42 -1.45
N VAL A 101 0.93 8.24 -0.97
CA VAL A 101 2.33 8.23 -1.42
C VAL A 101 2.98 6.86 -1.22
N PHE A 102 2.66 6.17 -0.13
CA PHE A 102 3.13 4.81 0.13
C PHE A 102 2.42 3.75 -0.74
N VAL A 103 1.09 3.81 -0.85
CA VAL A 103 0.31 2.73 -1.47
C VAL A 103 0.36 2.77 -3.01
N VAL A 104 0.40 3.95 -3.63
CA VAL A 104 0.41 4.10 -5.10
C VAL A 104 1.50 3.27 -5.80
N PRO A 105 2.79 3.35 -5.40
CA PRO A 105 3.83 2.53 -6.04
C PRO A 105 3.60 1.02 -5.85
N ALA A 106 3.08 0.58 -4.71
CA ALA A 106 2.72 -0.82 -4.49
C ALA A 106 1.65 -1.28 -5.49
N THR A 107 0.64 -0.43 -5.71
CA THR A 107 -0.47 -0.68 -6.64
C THR A 107 -0.02 -0.76 -8.08
N ILE A 108 0.95 0.05 -8.51
CA ILE A 108 1.54 -0.06 -9.85
C ILE A 108 2.12 -1.46 -10.07
N VAL A 109 2.93 -1.95 -9.12
CA VAL A 109 3.55 -3.28 -9.22
C VAL A 109 2.49 -4.38 -9.32
N VAL A 110 1.46 -4.30 -8.47
CA VAL A 110 0.39 -5.30 -8.40
C VAL A 110 -0.48 -5.28 -9.66
N ALA A 111 -0.84 -4.10 -10.14
CA ALA A 111 -1.64 -3.95 -11.35
C ALA A 111 -0.92 -4.52 -12.58
N LEU A 112 0.39 -4.27 -12.70
CA LEU A 112 1.21 -4.85 -13.78
C LEU A 112 1.26 -6.38 -13.70
N ARG A 113 1.40 -6.95 -12.50
CA ARG A 113 1.35 -8.40 -12.28
C ARG A 113 0.00 -8.99 -12.67
N ALA A 114 -1.09 -8.32 -12.32
CA ALA A 114 -2.44 -8.73 -12.69
C ALA A 114 -2.63 -8.76 -14.22
N ILE A 115 -2.19 -7.70 -14.92
CA ILE A 115 -2.22 -7.63 -16.38
C ILE A 115 -1.42 -8.77 -17.01
N TYR A 116 -0.21 -9.05 -16.48
CA TYR A 116 0.61 -10.15 -16.97
C TYR A 116 -0.07 -11.52 -16.80
N SER A 117 -0.70 -11.79 -15.65
CA SER A 117 -1.44 -13.04 -15.41
C SER A 117 -2.58 -13.21 -16.41
N LEU A 118 -3.38 -12.15 -16.60
CA LEU A 118 -4.49 -12.16 -17.56
C LEU A 118 -4.02 -12.40 -19.00
N ALA A 119 -2.86 -11.84 -19.38
CA ALA A 119 -2.28 -12.05 -20.70
C ALA A 119 -1.68 -13.45 -20.90
N HIS A 120 -1.26 -14.12 -19.83
CA HIS A 120 -0.66 -15.45 -19.89
C HIS A 120 -1.71 -16.57 -19.81
N GLU A 121 -2.86 -16.30 -19.21
CA GLU A 121 -4.00 -17.24 -19.13
C GLU A 121 -4.93 -17.19 -20.35
N ALA A 122 -4.78 -16.19 -21.22
CA ALA A 122 -5.55 -15.98 -22.45
C ALA A 122 -4.87 -16.59 -23.68
#